data_AF-A0A0B7FE55-F1
#
_entry.id   AF-A0A0B7FE55-F1
#
_cell.length_a   1.000
_cell.length_b   1.000
_cell.length_c   1.000
_cell.angle_alpha   90.00
_cell.angle_beta   90.00
_cell.angle_gamma   90.00
#
_symmetry.space_group_name_H-M   'P 1'
#
loop_
_entity.id
_entity.type
_entity.pdbx_description
1 polymer ?
#
loop_
_entity_poly.entity_id
_entity_poly.type
_entity_poly.pdbx_seq_one_letter_code
_entity_poly.pdbx_strand_id
1 'polypeptide(L)'
;MAQPKNIHPLERQVGGHKGVQQSGEGDLIMKPCLPAERDFYQAIAADERLAALRPHVARFYGTLRLEGQVNAESAPGGELDANQLREVLAKGASEPDPGKDE
;
A
#
# COMPACT_ATOMS: atom_id res chain seq x y z
N MET A 1 -4.43 -14.73 2.51
CA MET A 1 -5.04 -14.27 1.25
C MET A 1 -4.00 -14.38 0.16
N ALA A 2 -4.34 -14.88 -1.03
CA ALA A 2 -3.40 -14.97 -2.14
C ALA A 2 -3.00 -13.55 -2.58
N GLN A 3 -1.73 -13.32 -2.89
CA GLN A 3 -1.30 -12.05 -3.46
C GLN A 3 -1.93 -11.89 -4.86
N PRO A 4 -2.45 -10.70 -5.21
CA PRO A 4 -2.96 -10.45 -6.54
C PRO A 4 -1.81 -10.57 -7.56
N LYS A 5 -1.93 -11.51 -8.49
CA LYS A 5 -0.98 -11.68 -9.59
C LYS A 5 -1.34 -10.70 -10.71
N ASN A 6 -0.32 -10.25 -11.46
CA ASN A 6 -0.47 -9.43 -12.68
C ASN A 6 -1.27 -8.12 -12.46
N ILE A 7 -0.84 -7.30 -11.50
CA ILE A 7 -1.41 -5.97 -11.28
C ILE A 7 -1.06 -5.05 -12.45
N HIS A 8 -2.06 -4.40 -13.05
CA HIS A 8 -1.88 -3.48 -14.17
C HIS A 8 -2.81 -2.27 -14.05
N PRO A 9 -2.55 -1.16 -14.75
CA PRO A 9 -3.45 0.00 -14.76
C PRO A 9 -4.85 -0.35 -15.28
N LEU A 10 -5.87 0.29 -14.71
CA LEU A 10 -7.26 0.09 -15.15
C LEU A 10 -7.47 0.60 -16.59
N GLU A 11 -7.77 -0.29 -17.53
CA GLU A 11 -7.84 0.03 -18.97
C GLU A 11 -8.97 1.00 -19.34
N ARG A 12 -10.13 0.88 -18.69
CA ARG A 12 -11.34 1.67 -18.99
C ARG A 12 -11.67 2.67 -17.88
N GLN A 13 -10.66 3.42 -17.44
CA GLN A 13 -10.85 4.49 -16.49
C GLN A 13 -11.52 5.70 -17.15
N VAL A 14 -12.81 5.90 -16.88
CA VAL A 14 -13.61 7.02 -17.41
C VAL A 14 -13.59 8.28 -16.54
N GLY A 15 -12.88 8.24 -15.41
CA GLY A 15 -12.71 9.36 -14.46
C GLY A 15 -11.99 8.93 -13.19
N GLY A 16 -11.68 9.88 -12.29
CA GLY A 16 -11.10 9.60 -10.97
C GLY A 16 -9.58 9.77 -10.86
N HIS A 17 -9.03 9.37 -9.70
CA HIS A 17 -7.63 9.57 -9.32
C HIS A 17 -6.65 8.80 -10.23
N LYS A 18 -5.46 9.37 -10.48
CA LYS A 18 -4.35 8.63 -11.13
C LYS A 18 -3.92 7.46 -10.24
N GLY A 19 -3.45 6.37 -10.85
CA GLY A 19 -2.89 5.23 -10.11
C GLY A 19 -3.91 4.17 -9.68
N VAL A 20 -5.09 4.12 -10.30
CA VAL A 20 -6.02 2.99 -10.12
C VAL A 20 -5.47 1.79 -10.87
N GLN A 21 -5.43 0.66 -10.18
CA GLN A 21 -4.92 -0.62 -10.67
C GLN A 21 -6.02 -1.68 -10.61
N GLN A 22 -5.88 -2.71 -11.43
CA GLN A 22 -6.75 -3.86 -11.46
C GLN A 22 -5.92 -5.14 -11.30
N SER A 23 -6.48 -6.16 -10.64
CA SER A 23 -5.88 -7.49 -10.59
C SER A 23 -5.86 -8.14 -11.98
N GLY A 24 -4.95 -9.09 -12.20
CA GLY A 24 -4.82 -9.80 -13.48
C GLY A 24 -6.10 -10.50 -13.94
N GLU A 25 -6.87 -11.04 -13.01
CA GLU A 25 -8.16 -11.70 -13.28
C GLU A 25 -9.33 -10.71 -13.39
N GLY A 26 -9.07 -9.42 -13.17
CA GLY A 26 -10.06 -8.36 -13.30
C GLY A 26 -11.08 -8.25 -12.17
N ASP A 27 -10.99 -9.11 -11.15
CA ASP A 27 -11.93 -9.27 -10.04
C ASP A 27 -11.78 -8.24 -8.92
N LEU A 28 -10.64 -7.55 -8.85
CA LEU A 28 -10.33 -6.55 -7.83
C LEU A 28 -9.85 -5.24 -8.45
N ILE A 29 -10.36 -4.15 -7.91
CA ILE A 29 -9.88 -2.80 -8.21
C ILE A 29 -9.14 -2.26 -6.98
N MET A 30 -7.94 -1.75 -7.20
CA MET A 30 -7.08 -1.15 -6.19
C MET A 30 -6.95 0.34 -6.48
N LYS A 31 -7.32 1.18 -5.51
CA LYS A 31 -7.27 2.64 -5.63
C LYS A 31 -6.31 3.23 -4.59
N PRO A 32 -5.64 4.36 -4.88
CA PRO A 32 -4.94 5.12 -3.85
C PRO A 32 -5.90 5.45 -2.70
N CYS A 33 -5.51 5.07 -1.49
CA CYS A 33 -6.39 5.11 -0.33
C CYS A 33 -6.38 6.51 0.30
N LEU A 34 -7.41 7.31 0.04
CA LEU A 34 -7.63 8.56 0.78
C LEU A 34 -8.29 8.24 2.13
N PRO A 35 -7.92 8.92 3.24
CA PRO A 35 -8.50 8.66 4.56
C PRO A 35 -10.02 8.71 4.57
N ALA A 36 -10.62 9.75 3.96
CA ALA A 36 -12.07 9.90 3.89
C ALA A 36 -12.77 8.77 3.12
N GLU A 37 -12.15 8.24 2.06
CA GLU A 37 -12.72 7.14 1.28
C GLU A 37 -12.68 5.84 2.09
N ARG A 38 -11.57 5.56 2.78
CA ARG A 38 -11.48 4.44 3.72
C ARG A 38 -12.55 4.52 4.80
N ASP A 39 -12.68 5.68 5.44
CA ASP A 39 -13.60 5.89 6.56
C ASP A 39 -15.06 5.75 6.09
N PHE A 40 -15.37 6.21 4.88
CA PHE A 40 -16.68 6.00 4.24
C PHE A 40 -17.04 4.52 4.08
N TYR A 41 -16.13 3.72 3.49
CA TYR A 41 -16.39 2.28 3.32
C TYR A 41 -16.48 1.55 4.66
N GLN A 42 -15.65 1.92 5.64
CA GLN A 42 -15.72 1.36 6.99
C GLN A 42 -17.03 1.71 7.70
N ALA A 43 -17.52 2.94 7.56
CA ALA A 43 -18.79 3.37 8.14
C ALA A 43 -19.97 2.58 7.57
N ILE A 44 -20.05 2.39 6.25
CA ILE A 44 -21.13 1.61 5.62
C ILE A 44 -21.09 0.14 6.04
N ALA A 45 -19.89 -0.42 6.23
CA ALA A 45 -19.73 -1.79 6.68
C ALA A 45 -20.17 -1.97 8.14
N ALA A 46 -19.87 -1.03 9.03
CA ALA A 46 -20.06 -1.17 10.48
C ALA A 46 -21.40 -0.64 11.01
N ASP A 47 -21.99 0.38 10.37
CA ASP A 47 -23.20 1.06 10.88
C ASP A 47 -24.48 0.50 10.23
N GLU A 48 -25.33 -0.15 11.03
CA GLU A 48 -26.61 -0.71 10.56
C GLU A 48 -27.59 0.35 10.06
N ARG A 49 -27.46 1.61 10.48
CA ARG A 49 -28.28 2.71 9.94
C ARG A 49 -27.98 2.98 8.47
N LEU A 50 -26.80 2.57 8.01
CA LEU A 50 -26.35 2.70 6.62
C LEU A 50 -26.50 1.40 5.82
N ALA A 51 -27.12 0.35 6.39
CA ALA A 51 -27.20 -0.97 5.76
C ALA A 51 -27.86 -0.94 4.37
N ALA A 52 -28.81 -0.03 4.15
CA ALA A 52 -29.49 0.15 2.87
C ALA A 52 -28.54 0.57 1.72
N LEU A 53 -27.37 1.14 2.02
CA LEU A 53 -26.39 1.55 1.00
C LEU A 53 -25.50 0.40 0.52
N ARG A 54 -25.37 -0.67 1.30
CA ARG A 54 -24.45 -1.80 1.02
C ARG A 54 -24.62 -2.41 -0.38
N PRO A 55 -25.84 -2.59 -0.94
CA PRO A 55 -26.01 -3.12 -2.30
C PRO A 55 -25.60 -2.15 -3.41
N HIS A 56 -25.48 -0.86 -3.11
CA HIS A 56 -25.22 0.20 -4.09
C HIS A 56 -23.77 0.68 -4.11
N VAL A 57 -22.96 0.24 -3.15
CA VAL A 57 -21.53 0.55 -3.07
C VAL A 57 -20.70 -0.67 -3.42
N ALA A 58 -19.50 -0.44 -3.97
CA ALA A 58 -18.56 -1.53 -4.21
C ALA A 58 -18.19 -2.22 -2.89
N ARG A 59 -18.03 -3.55 -2.93
CA ARG A 59 -17.58 -4.30 -1.75
C ARG A 59 -16.15 -3.92 -1.41
N PHE A 60 -15.95 -3.41 -0.20
CA PHE A 60 -14.64 -3.04 0.31
C PHE A 60 -13.97 -4.25 0.98
N TYR A 61 -12.84 -4.70 0.42
CA TYR A 61 -12.06 -5.82 0.95
C TYR A 61 -10.96 -5.40 1.94
N GLY A 62 -10.74 -4.09 2.12
CA GLY A 62 -9.72 -3.53 2.99
C GLY A 62 -8.68 -2.69 2.25
N THR A 63 -7.62 -2.33 2.95
CA THR A 63 -6.51 -1.54 2.43
C THR A 63 -5.26 -2.40 2.25
N LEU A 64 -4.53 -2.20 1.16
CA LEU A 64 -3.22 -2.78 0.97
C LEU A 64 -2.13 -1.83 1.48
N ARG A 65 -1.04 -2.39 2.01
CA ARG A 65 0.20 -1.66 2.27
C ARG A 65 1.15 -1.92 1.12
N LEU A 66 1.65 -0.85 0.51
CA LEU A 66 2.69 -0.93 -0.52
C LEU A 66 4.03 -1.11 0.20
N GLU A 67 4.40 -2.37 0.45
CA GLU A 67 5.71 -2.71 1.00
C GLU A 67 6.69 -2.99 -0.14
N GLY A 68 7.92 -2.49 -0.03
CA GLY A 68 8.99 -2.74 -0.99
C GLY A 68 8.98 -1.88 -2.27
N GLN A 69 8.15 -0.84 -2.36
CA GLN A 69 8.23 0.16 -3.44
C GLN A 69 9.17 1.30 -3.05
N VAL A 70 10.16 1.57 -3.91
CA VAL A 70 11.03 2.75 -3.79
C VAL A 70 10.21 3.96 -4.24
N ASN A 71 10.00 4.91 -3.32
CA ASN A 71 9.24 6.11 -3.60
C ASN A 71 10.08 7.02 -4.54
N ALA A 72 9.88 6.93 -5.84
CA ALA A 72 10.73 7.62 -6.83
C ALA A 72 10.76 9.15 -6.68
N GLU A 73 9.76 9.74 -6.02
CA GLU A 73 9.70 11.19 -5.73
C GLU A 73 10.48 11.59 -4.47
N SER A 74 10.87 10.63 -3.63
CA SER A 74 11.65 10.86 -2.40
C SER A 74 12.96 10.07 -2.35
N ALA A 75 13.21 9.23 -3.35
CA ALA A 75 14.40 8.43 -3.45
C ALA A 75 15.46 9.20 -4.26
N PRO A 76 16.59 9.62 -3.67
CA PRO A 76 17.78 9.79 -4.49
C PRO A 76 18.02 8.42 -5.14
N GLY A 77 17.99 8.36 -6.48
CA GLY A 77 18.09 7.11 -7.23
C GLY A 77 19.19 6.22 -6.65
N GLY A 78 18.78 5.14 -6.00
CA GLY A 78 19.64 4.36 -5.13
C GLY A 78 20.45 3.35 -5.91
N GLU A 79 21.52 3.81 -6.58
CA GLU A 79 22.72 3.00 -6.70
C GLU A 79 23.59 3.38 -5.50
N LEU A 80 23.47 2.60 -4.40
CA LEU A 80 24.41 2.75 -3.29
C LEU A 80 25.76 2.27 -3.80
N ASP A 81 26.68 3.20 -3.99
CA ASP A 81 28.06 2.82 -4.31
C ASP A 81 28.68 2.03 -3.14
N ALA A 82 29.76 1.31 -3.44
CA ALA A 82 30.44 0.45 -2.46
C ALA A 82 30.93 1.19 -1.21
N ASN A 83 31.11 2.51 -1.26
CA ASN A 83 31.52 3.30 -0.10
C ASN A 83 30.33 3.60 0.82
N GLN A 84 29.15 3.87 0.26
CA GLN A 84 27.92 4.08 1.03
C GLN A 84 27.50 2.79 1.76
N LEU A 85 27.67 1.61 1.15
CA LEU A 85 27.45 0.32 1.81
C LEU A 85 28.40 0.09 2.99
N ARG A 86 29.68 0.47 2.86
CA ARG A 86 30.65 0.36 3.95
C ARG A 86 30.30 1.26 5.13
N GLU A 87 29.79 2.46 4.87
CA GLU A 87 29.40 3.40 5.92
C GLU A 87 28.19 2.88 6.72
N VAL A 88 27.18 2.32 6.05
CA VAL A 88 26.00 1.73 6.70
C VAL A 88 26.38 0.50 7.54
N LEU A 89 27.26 -0.36 7.02
CA LEU A 89 27.76 -1.53 7.74
C LEU A 89 28.65 -1.14 8.93
N ALA A 90 29.44 -0.05 8.82
CA ALA A 90 30.23 0.48 9.92
C ALA A 90 29.34 1.10 11.02
N LYS A 91 28.23 1.74 10.65
CA LYS A 91 27.28 2.34 11.59
C LYS A 91 26.50 1.28 12.38
N GLY A 92 26.13 0.17 11.73
CA GLY A 92 25.48 -0.97 12.39
C GLY A 92 26.40 -1.76 13.35
N ALA A 93 27.72 -1.56 13.26
CA ALA A 93 28.68 -2.20 14.16
C ALA A 93 28.99 -1.38 15.43
N SER A 94 28.47 -0.16 15.55
CA SER A 94 28.70 0.72 16.72
C SER A 94 27.50 0.87 17.66
N GLU A 95 26.38 0.21 17.39
CA GLU A 95 25.26 0.15 18.34
C GLU A 95 25.44 -1.07 19.26
N PRO A 96 25.61 -0.89 20.58
CA PRO A 96 25.62 -2.01 21.51
C PRO A 96 24.23 -2.66 21.58
N ASP A 97 24.22 -4.00 21.46
CA ASP A 97 23.06 -4.87 21.66
C ASP A 97 22.44 -4.64 23.05
N PRO A 98 21.23 -4.05 23.17
CA PRO A 98 20.64 -3.71 24.46
C PRO A 98 19.94 -4.93 25.09
N GLY A 99 20.59 -6.10 25.05
CA GLY A 99 19.95 -7.38 25.35
C GLY A 99 20.83 -8.44 26.03
N LYS A 100 22.03 -8.08 26.50
CA LYS A 100 22.81 -8.95 27.39
C LYS A 100 23.37 -8.14 28.53
N ASP A 101 22.62 -8.07 29.62
CA ASP A 101 23.12 -8.21 30.98
C ASP A 101 21.90 -8.45 31.92
N GLU A 102 22.02 -9.52 32.71
CA GLU A 102 21.15 -10.08 33.77
C GLU A 102 19.84 -10.81 33.42
#